data_AF-A0A7C9KXL7-F1
#
_entry.id   AF-A0A7C9KXL7-F1
#
_cell.length_a   1.000
_cell.length_b   1.000
_cell.length_c   1.000
_cell.angle_alpha   90.00
_cell.angle_beta   90.00
_cell.angle_gamma   90.00
#
_symmetry.space_group_name_H-M   'P 1'
#
loop_
_entity.id
_entity.type
_entity.pdbx_description
1 polymer ?
#
loop_
_entity_poly.entity_id
_entity_poly.type
_entity_poly.pdbx_seq_one_letter_code
_entity_poly.pdbx_strand_id
1 'polypeptide(L)'
;MALDPNIIGALAPVAVVGVIGWVVTTWLRVKHGYPLENSWGKPMLPAKNNEMVERIKLLAQENAQLRAEGGSVKDRLQVLERIATDPGKRLASEIDALSTKALN
;
A
#
# COMPACT_ATOMS: atom_id res chain seq x y z
N MET A 1 -7.38 -50.00 27.36
CA MET A 1 -7.74 -50.58 26.05
C MET A 1 -6.44 -50.81 25.31
N ALA A 2 -5.92 -52.04 25.31
CA ALA A 2 -4.74 -52.36 24.50
C ALA A 2 -5.16 -52.29 23.04
N LEU A 3 -4.44 -51.53 22.22
CA LEU A 3 -4.68 -51.48 20.79
C LEU A 3 -4.25 -52.83 20.21
N ASP A 4 -5.14 -53.49 19.47
CA ASP A 4 -4.83 -54.78 18.86
C ASP A 4 -3.59 -54.64 17.94
N PRO A 5 -2.65 -55.61 17.95
CA PRO A 5 -1.44 -55.55 17.13
C PRO A 5 -1.70 -55.33 15.64
N ASN A 6 -2.84 -55.82 15.14
CA ASN A 6 -3.28 -55.63 13.77
C ASN A 6 -3.68 -54.18 13.46
N ILE A 7 -4.25 -53.46 14.43
CA ILE A 7 -4.61 -52.04 14.31
C ILE A 7 -3.34 -51.19 14.30
N ILE A 8 -2.36 -51.53 15.15
CA ILE A 8 -1.05 -50.85 15.18
C ILE A 8 -0.32 -51.05 13.85
N GLY A 9 -0.30 -52.28 13.33
CA GLY A 9 0.31 -52.61 12.04
C GLY A 9 -0.31 -51.86 10.85
N ALA A 10 -1.62 -51.65 10.86
CA ALA A 10 -2.31 -50.91 9.81
C ALA A 10 -2.16 -49.38 9.93
N LEU A 11 -2.10 -48.84 11.14
CA LEU A 11 -2.05 -47.40 11.38
C LEU A 11 -0.64 -46.81 11.20
N ALA A 12 0.40 -47.57 11.55
CA ALA A 12 1.79 -47.15 11.45
C ALA A 12 2.20 -46.63 10.05
N PRO A 13 1.97 -47.35 8.94
CA PRO A 13 2.36 -46.86 7.61
C PRO A 13 1.57 -45.62 7.18
N VAL A 14 0.30 -45.51 7.56
CA VAL A 14 -0.55 -44.35 7.24
C VAL A 14 -0.03 -43.08 7.94
N ALA A 15 0.37 -43.20 9.20
CA ALA A 15 0.97 -42.09 9.95
C ALA A 15 2.28 -41.61 9.29
N VAL A 16 3.14 -42.54 8.86
CA VAL A 16 4.42 -42.21 8.20
C VAL A 16 4.19 -41.50 6.88
N VAL A 17 3.29 -42.01 6.03
CA VAL A 17 2.96 -41.37 4.74
C VAL A 17 2.33 -39.99 4.95
N GLY A 18 1.48 -39.83 5.97
CA GLY A 18 0.89 -38.53 6.32
C GLY A 18 1.93 -37.49 6.72
N VAL A 19 2.93 -37.86 7.54
CA VAL A 19 4.02 -36.97 7.94
C VAL A 19 4.90 -36.60 6.74
N ILE A 20 5.28 -37.58 5.92
CA ILE A 20 6.08 -37.32 4.70
C ILE A 20 5.33 -36.40 3.75
N GLY A 21 4.04 -36.63 3.52
CA GLY A 21 3.20 -35.76 2.70
C GLY A 21 3.16 -34.33 3.23
N TRP A 22 2.96 -34.14 4.53
CA TRP A 22 2.99 -32.82 5.14
C TRP A 22 4.34 -32.11 4.97
N VAL A 23 5.46 -32.81 5.23
CA VAL A 23 6.82 -32.25 5.06
C VAL A 23 7.07 -31.85 3.61
N VAL A 24 6.70 -32.68 2.63
CA VAL A 24 6.87 -32.39 1.21
C VAL A 24 6.07 -31.16 0.79
N THR A 25 4.80 -31.04 1.23
CA THR A 25 3.99 -29.85 0.90
C THR A 25 4.54 -28.58 1.54
N THR A 26 5.09 -28.67 2.76
CA THR A 26 5.73 -27.55 3.44
C THR A 26 7.03 -27.17 2.74
N TRP A 27 7.84 -28.15 2.33
CA TRP A 27 9.07 -27.91 1.56
C TRP A 27 8.81 -27.27 0.20
N LEU A 28 7.78 -27.73 -0.51
CA LEU A 28 7.33 -27.12 -1.77
C LEU A 28 6.89 -25.66 -1.56
N ARG A 29 6.09 -25.38 -0.52
CA ARG A 29 5.67 -24.00 -0.20
C ARG A 29 6.85 -23.08 0.11
N VAL A 30 7.83 -23.57 0.88
CA VAL A 30 9.08 -22.82 1.18
C VAL A 30 9.90 -22.57 -0.09
N LYS A 31 10.09 -23.58 -0.94
CA LYS A 31 10.84 -23.46 -2.21
C LYS A 31 10.19 -22.48 -3.19
N HIS A 32 8.87 -22.43 -3.24
CA HIS A 32 8.11 -21.54 -4.13
C HIS A 32 7.83 -20.16 -3.53
N GLY A 33 8.38 -19.86 -2.35
CA GLY A 33 8.31 -18.52 -1.77
C GLY A 33 6.94 -18.16 -1.20
N TYR A 34 6.07 -19.14 -0.92
CA TYR A 34 4.86 -18.87 -0.16
C TYR A 34 5.24 -18.53 1.28
N PRO A 35 4.72 -17.42 1.84
CA PRO A 35 4.96 -17.10 3.24
C PRO A 35 4.47 -18.28 4.09
N LEU A 36 5.37 -18.85 4.90
CA LEU A 36 4.96 -19.78 5.93
C LEU A 36 4.17 -18.97 6.96
N GLU A 37 2.85 -18.92 6.80
CA GLU A 37 1.95 -18.31 7.78
C GLU A 37 1.98 -19.18 9.05
N ASN A 38 2.20 -18.57 10.22
CA ASN A 38 1.85 -19.23 11.47
C ASN A 38 0.33 -19.41 11.54
N SER A 39 -0.15 -20.20 12.50
CA SER A 39 -1.58 -20.44 12.77
C SER A 39 -2.39 -19.18 13.13
N TRP A 40 -1.80 -17.97 13.02
CA TRP A 40 -2.38 -16.66 13.24
C TRP A 40 -2.13 -15.69 12.07
N GLY A 41 -1.82 -16.20 10.88
CA GLY A 41 -1.74 -15.41 9.64
C GLY A 41 -0.54 -14.46 9.55
N LYS A 42 0.48 -14.62 10.40
CA LYS A 42 1.73 -13.85 10.33
C LYS A 42 2.83 -14.68 9.65
N PRO A 43 3.56 -14.11 8.68
CA PRO A 43 4.66 -14.81 8.02
C PRO A 43 5.80 -15.07 9.02
N MET A 44 6.05 -16.35 9.30
CA MET A 44 7.24 -16.83 10.00
C MET A 44 8.40 -16.89 9.00
N LEU A 45 9.01 -15.74 8.70
CA LEU A 45 10.43 -15.56 8.37
C LEU A 45 10.66 -14.10 7.93
N PRO A 46 11.29 -13.23 8.74
CA PRO A 46 11.76 -11.91 8.29
C PRO A 46 13.11 -12.02 7.58
N ALA A 47 13.31 -13.03 6.73
CA ALA A 47 14.62 -13.35 6.16
C ALA A 47 14.59 -13.31 4.62
N LYS A 48 14.23 -12.14 4.07
CA LYS A 48 14.59 -11.63 2.72
C LYS A 48 14.11 -10.18 2.51
N ASN A 49 14.06 -9.41 3.59
CA ASN A 49 13.42 -8.10 3.60
C ASN A 49 14.32 -6.93 3.18
N ASN A 50 15.63 -7.10 2.97
CA ASN A 50 16.48 -5.94 2.65
C ASN A 50 16.07 -5.28 1.33
N GLU A 51 15.88 -6.07 0.28
CA GLU A 51 15.46 -5.54 -1.02
C GLU A 51 14.04 -4.95 -0.98
N MET A 52 13.12 -5.58 -0.23
CA MET A 52 11.76 -5.06 -0.05
C MET A 52 11.74 -3.79 0.80
N VAL A 53 12.56 -3.71 1.84
CA VAL A 53 12.71 -2.52 2.69
C VAL A 53 13.38 -1.39 1.92
N GLU A 54 14.36 -1.68 1.08
CA GLU A 54 14.96 -0.70 0.15
C GLU A 54 13.93 -0.18 -0.85
N ARG A 55 13.15 -1.07 -1.47
CA ARG A 55 12.04 -0.67 -2.37
C ARG A 55 10.98 0.17 -1.64
N ILE A 56 10.60 -0.20 -0.42
CA ILE A 56 9.67 0.58 0.41
C ILE A 56 10.26 1.96 0.71
N LYS A 57 11.57 2.06 0.99
CA LYS A 57 12.26 3.33 1.22
C LYS A 57 12.29 4.20 -0.03
N LEU A 58 12.57 3.62 -1.21
CA LEU A 58 12.54 4.31 -2.49
C LEU A 58 11.11 4.83 -2.81
N LEU A 59 10.09 3.99 -2.64
CA LEU A 59 8.69 4.38 -2.83
C LEU A 59 8.24 5.45 -1.83
N ALA A 60 8.72 5.41 -0.59
CA ALA A 60 8.43 6.45 0.40
C ALA A 60 9.07 7.79 0.02
N GLN A 61 10.29 7.77 -0.57
CA GLN A 61 10.94 8.95 -1.10
C GLN A 61 10.19 9.52 -2.32
N GLU A 62 9.78 8.67 -3.27
CA GLU A 62 8.98 9.08 -4.43
C GLU A 62 7.65 9.71 -4.00
N ASN A 63 6.96 9.12 -3.01
CA ASN A 63 5.71 9.69 -2.48
C ASN A 63 5.93 11.05 -1.79
N ALA A 64 7.05 11.24 -1.10
CA ALA A 64 7.38 12.52 -0.49
C ALA A 64 7.64 13.60 -1.57
N GLN A 65 8.32 13.23 -2.65
CA GLN A 65 8.56 14.12 -3.79
C GLN A 65 7.26 14.48 -4.52
N LEU A 66 6.40 13.50 -4.83
CA LEU A 66 5.11 13.75 -5.48
C LEU A 66 4.20 14.66 -4.64
N ARG A 67 4.25 14.54 -3.32
CA ARG A 67 3.52 15.43 -2.41
C ARG A 67 4.08 16.85 -2.43
N ALA A 68 5.39 17.01 -2.53
CA ALA A 68 6.02 18.33 -2.67
C ALA A 68 5.66 18.98 -4.03
N GLU A 69 5.73 18.20 -5.12
CA GLU A 69 5.32 18.64 -6.46
C GLU A 69 3.83 19.04 -6.49
N GLY A 70 2.96 18.21 -5.92
CA GLY A 70 1.54 18.51 -5.78
C GLY A 70 1.26 19.76 -4.94
N GLY A 71 2.05 20.00 -3.87
CA GLY A 71 2.00 21.24 -3.09
C GLY A 71 2.30 22.47 -3.94
N SER A 72 3.36 22.43 -4.74
CA SER A 72 3.75 23.55 -5.63
C SER A 72 2.69 23.87 -6.68
N VAL A 73 2.00 22.84 -7.20
CA VAL A 73 0.90 23.01 -8.15
C VAL A 73 -0.30 23.63 -7.45
N LYS A 74 -0.64 23.20 -6.24
CA LYS A 74 -1.71 23.78 -5.44
C LYS A 74 -1.48 25.26 -5.14
N ASP A 75 -0.27 25.65 -4.75
CA ASP A 75 0.06 27.06 -4.49
C ASP A 75 -0.13 27.93 -5.74
N ARG A 76 0.28 27.42 -6.90
CA ARG A 76 0.05 28.11 -8.18
C ARG A 76 -1.43 28.19 -8.53
N LEU A 77 -2.20 27.13 -8.30
CA LEU A 77 -3.64 27.14 -8.51
C LEU A 77 -4.33 28.17 -7.61
N GLN A 78 -3.90 28.31 -6.35
CA GLN A 78 -4.43 29.34 -5.45
C GLN A 78 -4.13 30.77 -5.96
N VAL A 79 -2.92 30.99 -6.50
CA VAL A 79 -2.57 32.27 -7.15
C VAL A 79 -3.47 32.51 -8.37
N LEU A 80 -3.70 31.49 -9.19
CA LEU A 80 -4.60 31.59 -10.34
C LEU A 80 -6.06 31.83 -9.94
N GLU A 81 -6.54 31.19 -8.88
CA GLU A 81 -7.88 31.40 -8.33
C GLU A 81 -8.06 32.86 -7.88
N ARG A 82 -7.05 33.42 -7.20
CA ARG A 82 -7.04 34.83 -6.82
C ARG A 82 -7.03 35.75 -8.04
N ILE A 83 -6.18 35.48 -9.03
CA ILE A 83 -6.13 36.25 -10.28
C ILE A 83 -7.42 36.11 -11.08
N ALA A 84 -8.12 34.99 -11.06
CA ALA A 84 -9.39 34.86 -11.75
C ALA A 84 -10.51 35.64 -11.03
N THR A 85 -10.43 35.71 -9.69
CA THR A 85 -11.49 36.26 -8.85
C THR A 85 -11.39 37.78 -8.61
N ASP A 86 -10.19 38.33 -8.43
CA ASP A 86 -9.98 39.76 -8.12
C ASP A 86 -10.22 40.76 -9.28
N PRO A 87 -9.73 40.55 -10.52
CA PRO A 87 -9.72 41.60 -11.55
C PRO A 87 -11.09 41.90 -12.14
N GLY A 88 -12.02 40.93 -12.17
CA GLY A 88 -13.38 41.18 -12.65
C GLY A 88 -14.13 42.17 -11.74
N LYS A 89 -13.97 42.04 -10.42
CA LYS A 89 -14.64 42.91 -9.45
C LYS A 89 -14.05 44.31 -9.42
N ARG A 90 -12.70 44.42 -9.44
CA ARG A 90 -12.03 45.72 -9.38
C ARG A 90 -12.26 46.54 -10.65
N LEU A 91 -12.13 45.91 -11.82
CA LEU A 91 -12.39 46.58 -13.10
C LEU A 91 -13.85 47.02 -13.23
N ALA A 92 -14.81 46.16 -12.86
CA ALA A 92 -16.22 46.53 -12.88
C ALA A 92 -16.53 47.73 -11.96
N SER A 93 -15.99 47.73 -10.74
CA SER A 93 -16.13 48.87 -9.83
C SER A 93 -15.45 50.15 -10.34
N GLU A 94 -14.28 50.05 -10.98
CA GLU A 94 -13.61 51.18 -11.62
C GLU A 94 -14.42 51.75 -12.80
N ILE A 95 -15.08 50.89 -13.59
CA ILE A 95 -15.97 51.29 -14.69
C ILE A 95 -17.21 52.03 -14.16
N ASP A 96 -17.88 51.48 -13.14
CA ASP A 96 -19.08 52.10 -12.55
C ASP A 96 -18.76 53.47 -11.94
N ALA A 97 -17.60 53.61 -11.30
CA ALA A 97 -17.14 54.89 -10.75
C ALA A 97 -16.90 55.93 -11.84
N LEU A 98 -16.29 55.54 -12.97
CA LEU A 98 -16.10 56.43 -14.13
C LEU A 98 -17.44 56.81 -14.79
N SER A 99 -18.36 55.85 -14.93
CA SER A 99 -19.69 56.10 -15.48
C SER A 99 -20.49 57.08 -14.62
N THR A 100 -20.50 56.88 -13.30
CA THR A 100 -21.21 57.76 -12.35
C THR A 100 -20.64 59.19 -12.36
N LYS A 101 -19.32 59.35 -12.51
CA LYS A 101 -18.68 60.66 -12.62
C LYS A 101 -19.02 61.39 -13.91
N ALA A 102 -19.24 60.66 -15.01
CA ALA A 102 -19.61 61.24 -16.30
C ALA A 102 -21.10 61.66 -16.38
N LEU A 103 -21.93 61.15 -15.48
CA LEU A 103 -23.38 61.45 -15.42
C LEU A 103 -23.73 62.58 -14.44
N ASN A 104 -22.75 63.10 -13.69
CA ASN A 104 -22.86 64.30 -12.84
C ASN A 104 -22.13 65.49 -13.49
#